data_AF-A0A3P8Q477-F1
#
_entry.id   AF-A0A3P8Q477-F1
#
_cell.length_a   1.000
_cell.length_b   1.000
_cell.length_c   1.000
_cell.angle_alpha   90.00
_cell.angle_beta   90.00
_cell.angle_gamma   90.00
#
_symmetry.space_group_name_H-M   'P 1'
#
loop_
_entity.id
_entity.type
_entity.pdbx_description
1 polymer ?
#
loop_
_entity_poly.entity_id
_entity_poly.type
_entity_poly.pdbx_seq_one_letter_code
_entity_poly.pdbx_strand_id
1 'polypeptide(L)'
;MNFSFITALSLCSFWGISISASDFQTTKVHPGEDVTLQCTNNSKMDSMTFWFRLVNSTTVRYVSRLVNSKREATYSDGFRNGKFEMTTNISTLFLKIKKVDQSDSGLYFCGFHSDRRLLFSVTHLNVGAFKDQQNLDQSESRDNDDLNYATVTFQPKAKRIQMESNVIYAATR
;
A
#
# COMPACT_ATOMS: atom_id res chain seq x y z
N MET A 1 27.01 -12.37 16.56
CA MET A 1 26.48 -11.02 16.88
C MET A 1 27.03 -10.08 15.81
N ASN A 2 26.17 -9.60 14.91
CA ASN A 2 26.58 -9.06 13.61
C ASN A 2 27.36 -7.74 13.72
N PHE A 3 28.69 -7.84 13.68
CA PHE A 3 29.64 -6.72 13.75
C PHE A 3 29.40 -5.66 12.65
N SER A 4 28.88 -6.09 11.50
CA SER A 4 28.59 -5.21 10.35
C SER A 4 27.46 -4.19 10.58
N PHE A 5 26.50 -4.46 11.47
CA PHE A 5 25.43 -3.49 11.76
C PHE A 5 25.91 -2.37 12.69
N ILE A 6 26.83 -2.68 13.61
CA ILE A 6 27.37 -1.73 14.58
C ILE A 6 28.28 -0.72 13.87
N THR A 7 29.08 -1.17 12.90
CA THR A 7 29.94 -0.28 12.08
C THR A 7 29.14 0.66 11.18
N ALA A 8 27.98 0.22 10.67
CA ALA A 8 27.12 1.07 9.84
C ALA A 8 26.49 2.23 10.64
N LEU A 9 26.04 1.95 11.87
CA LEU A 9 25.49 2.98 12.78
C LEU A 9 26.53 4.03 13.19
N SER A 10 27.79 3.60 13.38
CA SER A 10 28.89 4.51 13.72
C SER A 10 29.27 5.44 12.57
N LEU A 11 29.20 5.00 11.30
CA LEU A 11 29.51 5.87 10.16
C LEU A 11 28.39 6.87 9.86
N CYS A 12 27.13 6.53 10.13
CA CYS A 12 25.99 7.44 9.96
C CYS A 12 26.04 8.66 10.89
N SER A 13 26.60 8.49 12.10
CA SER A 13 26.71 9.54 13.11
C SER A 13 27.85 10.52 12.84
N PHE A 14 28.91 10.09 12.15
CA PHE A 14 30.04 10.97 11.77
C PHE A 14 29.77 11.83 10.53
N TRP A 15 28.82 11.45 9.66
CA TRP A 15 28.51 12.17 8.42
C TRP A 15 27.16 12.91 8.41
N GLY A 16 26.46 12.98 9.54
CA GLY A 16 25.27 13.82 9.67
C GLY A 16 24.19 13.54 8.61
N ILE A 17 24.08 12.28 8.16
CA ILE A 17 23.06 11.90 7.18
C ILE A 17 21.73 11.83 7.93
N SER A 18 20.92 12.89 7.81
CA SER A 18 19.53 12.86 8.28
C SER A 18 18.70 12.06 7.28
N ILE A 19 18.27 10.85 7.68
CA ILE A 19 17.27 10.09 6.94
C ILE A 19 15.92 10.76 7.20
N SER A 20 15.40 11.51 6.23
CA SER A 20 14.01 11.98 6.27
C SER A 20 13.10 10.82 5.87
N ALA A 21 12.44 10.21 6.85
CA ALA A 21 11.33 9.32 6.56
C ALA A 21 10.18 10.16 5.96
N SER A 22 9.82 9.88 4.70
CA SER A 22 8.63 10.45 4.10
C SER A 22 7.41 9.79 4.73
N ASP A 23 6.67 10.54 5.54
CA ASP A 23 5.46 10.05 6.19
C ASP A 23 4.33 9.98 5.15
N PHE A 24 3.84 8.76 4.87
CA PHE A 24 2.64 8.56 4.05
C PHE A 24 1.54 8.00 4.93
N GLN A 25 0.32 8.49 4.71
CA GLN A 25 -0.82 8.09 5.53
C GLN A 25 -1.09 6.59 5.35
N THR A 26 -1.15 5.85 6.46
CA THR A 26 -1.58 4.45 6.48
C THR A 26 -2.97 4.34 7.08
N THR A 27 -3.89 3.75 6.32
CA THR A 27 -5.25 3.44 6.78
C THR A 27 -5.37 1.94 6.99
N LYS A 28 -5.74 1.53 8.20
CA LYS A 28 -5.95 0.14 8.61
C LYS A 28 -7.45 -0.16 8.66
N VAL A 29 -7.89 -1.28 8.12
CA VAL A 29 -9.29 -1.70 8.10
C VAL A 29 -9.44 -3.22 8.20
N HIS A 30 -10.48 -3.71 8.88
CA HIS A 30 -10.71 -5.15 8.96
C HIS A 30 -11.34 -5.68 7.66
N PRO A 31 -11.05 -6.95 7.28
CA PRO A 31 -11.71 -7.57 6.14
C PRO A 31 -13.25 -7.54 6.28
N GLY A 32 -13.95 -7.25 5.18
CA GLY A 32 -15.41 -7.17 5.12
C GLY A 32 -16.01 -5.82 5.54
N GLU A 33 -15.21 -4.88 6.02
CA GLU A 33 -15.63 -3.51 6.33
C GLU A 33 -15.60 -2.61 5.09
N ASP A 34 -16.24 -1.44 5.19
CA ASP A 34 -16.12 -0.39 4.19
C ASP A 34 -15.02 0.59 4.65
N VAL A 35 -14.23 1.11 3.71
CA VAL A 35 -13.24 2.17 3.99
C VAL A 35 -13.43 3.34 3.02
N THR A 36 -13.16 4.55 3.49
CA THR A 36 -13.10 5.74 2.64
C THR A 36 -11.70 6.33 2.69
N LEU A 37 -11.01 6.26 1.56
CA LEU A 37 -9.75 6.97 1.37
C LEU A 37 -10.05 8.40 0.94
N GLN A 38 -9.20 9.34 1.35
CA GLN A 38 -9.39 10.74 1.00
C GLN A 38 -8.08 11.46 0.76
N CYS A 39 -8.15 12.53 -0.02
CA CYS A 39 -7.08 13.52 -0.10
C CYS A 39 -7.62 14.91 -0.36
N THR A 40 -6.86 15.91 0.07
CA THR A 40 -7.32 17.30 0.12
C THR A 40 -6.38 18.19 -0.68
N ASN A 41 -6.96 19.11 -1.42
CA ASN A 41 -6.31 20.21 -2.09
C ASN A 41 -6.88 21.53 -1.54
N ASN A 42 -6.00 22.46 -1.19
CA ASN A 42 -6.39 23.77 -0.67
C ASN A 42 -6.99 24.70 -1.76
N SER A 43 -6.94 24.29 -3.02
CA SER A 43 -7.60 24.99 -4.12
C SER A 43 -9.13 24.89 -4.02
N LYS A 44 -9.81 26.00 -4.31
CA LYS A 44 -11.28 26.07 -4.41
C LYS A 44 -11.78 25.85 -5.84
N MET A 45 -10.88 25.59 -6.78
CA MET A 45 -11.24 25.43 -8.19
C MET A 45 -11.72 24.00 -8.46
N ASP A 46 -12.94 23.89 -8.99
CA ASP A 46 -13.46 22.61 -9.48
C ASP A 46 -12.61 22.14 -10.66
N SER A 47 -11.95 21.01 -10.46
CA SER A 47 -10.91 20.52 -11.37
C SER A 47 -11.09 19.03 -11.63
N MET A 48 -10.46 18.57 -12.70
CA MET A 48 -10.39 17.14 -12.98
C MET A 48 -9.59 16.45 -11.87
N THR A 49 -10.17 15.39 -11.33
CA THR A 49 -9.60 14.61 -10.24
C THR A 49 -9.62 13.13 -10.57
N PHE A 50 -8.67 12.37 -10.01
CA PHE A 50 -8.50 10.97 -10.35
C PHE A 50 -7.96 10.15 -9.18
N TRP A 51 -8.24 8.86 -9.23
CA TRP A 51 -7.64 7.83 -8.39
C TRP A 51 -6.87 6.83 -9.24
N PHE A 52 -5.71 6.46 -8.73
CA PHE A 52 -4.88 5.38 -9.22
C PHE A 52 -4.55 4.43 -8.07
N ARG A 53 -4.19 3.21 -8.43
CA ARG A 53 -3.78 2.18 -7.50
C ARG A 53 -2.49 1.53 -8.00
N LEU A 54 -1.50 1.35 -7.13
CA LEU A 54 -0.34 0.52 -7.43
C LEU A 54 -0.71 -0.94 -7.21
N VAL A 55 -0.74 -1.70 -8.29
CA VAL A 55 -1.02 -3.13 -8.29
C VAL A 55 0.30 -3.89 -8.47
N ASN A 56 0.46 -4.99 -7.72
CA ASN A 56 1.65 -5.85 -7.75
C ASN A 56 2.97 -5.08 -7.54
N SER A 57 2.94 -4.00 -6.75
CA SER A 57 4.08 -3.14 -6.41
C SER A 57 4.85 -2.53 -7.60
N THR A 58 4.32 -2.62 -8.83
CA THR A 58 5.06 -2.27 -10.05
C THR A 58 4.22 -1.51 -11.07
N THR A 59 2.89 -1.72 -11.08
CA THR A 59 2.02 -1.17 -12.12
C THR A 59 0.99 -0.23 -11.52
N VAL A 60 1.04 1.05 -11.91
CA VAL A 60 0.00 2.01 -11.56
C VAL A 60 -1.19 1.83 -12.48
N ARG A 61 -2.33 1.43 -11.93
CA ARG A 61 -3.59 1.28 -12.66
C ARG A 61 -4.51 2.44 -12.35
N TYR A 62 -5.10 3.00 -13.40
CA TYR A 62 -6.21 3.96 -13.29
C TYR A 62 -7.40 3.28 -12.63
N VAL A 63 -8.01 3.91 -11.62
CA VAL A 63 -9.21 3.42 -10.91
C VAL A 63 -10.42 4.18 -11.43
N SER A 64 -10.43 5.50 -11.22
CA SER A 64 -11.56 6.35 -11.54
C SER A 64 -11.17 7.83 -11.70
N ARG A 65 -12.04 8.60 -12.37
CA ARG A 65 -11.89 10.03 -12.63
C ARG A 65 -13.22 10.75 -12.60
N LEU A 66 -13.20 11.96 -12.04
CA LEU A 66 -14.23 12.97 -12.17
C LEU A 66 -13.69 14.12 -13.02
N VAL A 67 -14.43 14.53 -14.04
CA VAL A 67 -14.07 15.70 -14.87
C VAL A 67 -14.27 16.99 -14.08
N ASN A 68 -15.32 17.02 -13.24
CA ASN A 68 -15.63 18.06 -12.26
C ASN A 68 -16.64 17.51 -11.25
N SER A 69 -16.93 18.26 -10.20
CA SER A 69 -17.82 17.89 -9.10
C SER A 69 -19.28 17.60 -9.49
N LYS A 70 -19.74 18.06 -10.65
CA LYS A 70 -21.13 17.93 -11.11
C LYS A 70 -21.37 16.73 -12.02
N ARG A 71 -20.30 16.08 -12.48
CA ARG A 71 -20.37 14.93 -13.38
C ARG A 71 -20.29 13.64 -12.56
N GLU A 72 -20.77 12.56 -13.14
CA GLU A 72 -20.59 11.23 -12.57
C GLU A 72 -19.15 10.75 -12.74
N ALA A 73 -18.69 9.92 -11.78
CA ALA A 73 -17.37 9.32 -11.84
C ALA A 73 -17.30 8.27 -12.94
N THR A 74 -16.21 8.29 -13.69
CA THR A 74 -15.90 7.27 -14.70
C THR A 74 -14.88 6.29 -14.13
N TYR A 75 -15.03 5.00 -14.40
CA TYR A 75 -14.17 3.94 -13.85
C TYR A 75 -13.49 3.13 -14.96
N SER A 76 -12.29 2.63 -14.66
CA SER A 76 -11.56 1.72 -15.53
C SER A 76 -12.12 0.29 -15.49
N ASP A 77 -11.71 -0.51 -16.46
CA ASP A 77 -12.10 -1.92 -16.54
C ASP A 77 -11.52 -2.70 -15.35
N GLY A 78 -12.40 -3.41 -14.64
CA GLY A 78 -12.11 -4.10 -13.38
C GLY A 78 -12.54 -3.34 -12.12
N PHE A 79 -12.87 -2.04 -12.21
CA PHE A 79 -13.31 -1.22 -11.06
C PHE A 79 -14.79 -0.79 -11.14
N ARG A 80 -15.51 -1.22 -12.19
CA ARG A 80 -16.93 -0.89 -12.45
C ARG A 80 -17.95 -1.71 -11.66
N ASN A 81 -17.53 -2.65 -10.85
CA ASN A 81 -18.42 -3.61 -10.16
C ASN A 81 -19.18 -3.03 -8.95
N GLY A 82 -19.16 -1.70 -8.75
CA GLY A 82 -19.82 -1.03 -7.63
C GLY A 82 -19.09 -1.14 -6.29
N LYS A 83 -17.95 -1.86 -6.23
CA LYS A 83 -17.09 -1.95 -5.03
C LYS A 83 -16.43 -0.60 -4.74
N PHE A 84 -16.04 0.13 -5.78
CA PHE A 84 -15.38 1.42 -5.70
C PHE A 84 -16.37 2.55 -6.02
N GLU A 85 -16.41 3.57 -5.16
CA GLU A 85 -17.27 4.73 -5.31
C GLU A 85 -16.47 6.01 -5.06
N MET A 86 -16.34 6.82 -6.10
CA MET A 86 -15.60 8.06 -6.09
C MET A 86 -16.55 9.26 -5.99
N THR A 87 -16.28 10.15 -5.04
CA THR A 87 -17.03 11.40 -4.84
C THR A 87 -16.08 12.55 -4.52
N THR A 88 -16.55 13.80 -4.63
CA THR A 88 -15.74 14.98 -4.32
C THR A 88 -16.60 16.11 -3.77
N ASN A 89 -16.01 16.93 -2.88
CA ASN A 89 -16.57 18.21 -2.46
C ASN A 89 -15.75 19.40 -3.02
N ILE A 90 -15.14 19.24 -4.19
CA ILE A 90 -14.19 20.16 -4.86
C ILE A 90 -12.80 20.14 -4.21
N SER A 91 -12.69 20.49 -2.93
CA SER A 91 -11.39 20.54 -2.23
C SER A 91 -10.89 19.16 -1.82
N THR A 92 -11.80 18.22 -1.58
CA THR A 92 -11.49 16.88 -1.08
C THR A 92 -12.04 15.85 -2.05
N LEU A 93 -11.21 14.86 -2.32
CA LEU A 93 -11.53 13.73 -3.16
C LEU A 93 -11.64 12.48 -2.29
N PHE A 94 -12.71 11.72 -2.49
CA PHE A 94 -13.00 10.52 -1.70
C PHE A 94 -13.05 9.30 -2.62
N LEU A 95 -12.56 8.17 -2.12
CA LEU A 95 -12.76 6.85 -2.71
C LEU A 95 -13.25 5.90 -1.61
N LYS A 96 -14.54 5.59 -1.66
CA LYS A 96 -15.13 4.55 -0.84
C LYS A 96 -14.88 3.19 -1.50
N ILE A 97 -14.38 2.23 -0.72
CA ILE A 97 -14.17 0.84 -1.11
C ILE A 97 -15.04 0.00 -0.19
N LYS A 98 -16.04 -0.67 -0.77
CA LYS A 98 -17.02 -1.47 -0.03
C LYS A 98 -16.49 -2.88 0.19
N LYS A 99 -16.75 -3.45 1.36
CA LYS A 99 -16.43 -4.85 1.68
C LYS A 99 -15.00 -5.21 1.29
N VAL A 100 -14.04 -4.53 1.91
CA VAL A 100 -12.62 -4.69 1.62
C VAL A 100 -12.13 -6.11 1.90
N ASP A 101 -11.16 -6.56 1.11
CA ASP A 101 -10.47 -7.83 1.30
C ASP A 101 -8.95 -7.63 1.24
N GLN A 102 -8.18 -8.68 1.54
CA GLN A 102 -6.72 -8.60 1.57
C GLN A 102 -6.14 -8.10 0.23
N SER A 103 -6.80 -8.45 -0.88
CA SER A 103 -6.39 -8.07 -2.23
C SER A 103 -6.64 -6.59 -2.53
N ASP A 104 -7.34 -5.84 -1.69
CA ASP A 104 -7.48 -4.39 -1.79
C ASP A 104 -6.33 -3.62 -1.14
N SER A 105 -5.50 -4.28 -0.33
CA SER A 105 -4.33 -3.66 0.28
C SER A 105 -3.37 -3.11 -0.77
N GLY A 106 -2.65 -2.05 -0.43
CA GLY A 106 -1.63 -1.44 -1.28
C GLY A 106 -1.69 0.09 -1.31
N LEU A 107 -0.91 0.68 -2.20
CA LEU A 107 -0.81 2.13 -2.34
C LEU A 107 -1.88 2.65 -3.30
N TYR A 108 -2.61 3.66 -2.83
CA TYR A 108 -3.58 4.42 -3.60
C TYR A 108 -3.07 5.84 -3.76
N PHE A 109 -3.17 6.35 -4.99
CA PHE A 109 -2.75 7.69 -5.36
C PHE A 109 -3.99 8.44 -5.78
N CYS A 110 -4.24 9.57 -5.16
CA CYS A 110 -5.23 10.50 -5.67
C CYS A 110 -4.51 11.65 -6.39
N GLY A 111 -5.24 12.41 -7.19
CA GLY A 111 -4.72 13.72 -7.57
C GLY A 111 -5.72 14.68 -8.18
N PHE A 112 -5.26 15.93 -8.27
CA PHE A 112 -6.00 17.09 -8.75
C PHE A 112 -5.22 17.76 -9.88
N HIS A 113 -5.92 18.11 -10.96
CA HIS A 113 -5.37 18.91 -12.04
C HIS A 113 -5.61 20.41 -11.77
N SER A 114 -4.66 21.07 -11.10
CA SER A 114 -4.72 22.50 -10.77
C SER A 114 -3.67 23.28 -11.55
N ASP A 115 -4.06 24.32 -12.27
CA ASP A 115 -3.15 25.29 -12.91
C ASP A 115 -2.00 24.68 -13.74
N ARG A 116 -2.33 23.70 -14.59
CA ARG A 116 -1.37 22.93 -15.42
C ARG A 116 -0.38 22.08 -14.63
N ARG A 117 -0.64 21.84 -13.34
CA ARG A 117 0.10 20.95 -12.47
C ARG A 117 -0.79 19.80 -12.02
N LEU A 118 -0.16 18.67 -11.77
CA LEU A 118 -0.79 17.53 -11.11
C LEU A 118 -0.30 17.49 -9.67
N LEU A 119 -1.24 17.60 -8.74
CA LEU A 119 -0.97 17.40 -7.32
C LEU A 119 -1.39 15.98 -6.97
N PHE A 120 -0.51 15.24 -6.28
CA PHE A 120 -0.78 13.87 -5.87
C PHE A 120 -0.65 13.72 -4.36
N SER A 121 -1.45 12.82 -3.81
CA SER A 121 -1.29 12.34 -2.44
C SER A 121 -1.35 10.81 -2.44
N VAL A 122 -0.62 10.20 -1.52
CA VAL A 122 -0.49 8.75 -1.43
C VAL A 122 -1.03 8.27 -0.09
N THR A 123 -1.83 7.21 -0.14
CA THR A 123 -2.34 6.52 1.04
C THR A 123 -2.07 5.03 0.91
N HIS A 124 -1.53 4.43 1.97
CA HIS A 124 -1.38 2.99 2.08
C HIS A 124 -2.61 2.40 2.77
N LEU A 125 -3.39 1.60 2.04
CA LEU A 125 -4.47 0.82 2.62
C LEU A 125 -3.91 -0.53 3.07
N ASN A 126 -4.06 -0.84 4.35
CA ASN A 126 -3.72 -2.14 4.92
C ASN A 126 -5.00 -2.81 5.42
N VAL A 127 -5.40 -3.89 4.76
CA VAL A 127 -6.55 -4.70 5.17
C VAL A 127 -6.02 -5.90 5.95
N GLY A 128 -6.52 -6.12 7.16
CA GLY A 128 -6.05 -7.23 7.99
C GLY A 128 -6.74 -7.30 9.35
N ALA A 129 -6.53 -8.38 10.08
CA ALA A 129 -6.94 -8.46 11.48
C ALA A 129 -5.93 -7.71 12.34
N PHE A 130 -6.33 -6.59 12.93
CA PHE A 130 -5.48 -5.85 13.85
C PHE A 130 -5.84 -6.26 15.27
N LYS A 131 -4.85 -6.70 16.04
CA LYS A 131 -5.03 -6.80 17.50
C LYS A 131 -4.90 -5.38 18.03
N ASP A 132 -5.99 -4.84 18.55
CA ASP A 132 -5.95 -3.57 19.26
C ASP A 132 -4.94 -3.68 20.39
N GLN A 133 -3.89 -2.87 20.33
CA GLN A 133 -2.88 -2.80 21.38
C GLN A 133 -3.38 -1.85 22.47
N GLN A 134 -4.55 -2.16 23.03
CA GLN A 134 -5.06 -1.56 24.25
C GLN A 134 -5.00 -2.64 25.35
N ASN A 135 -4.14 -2.42 26.32
CA ASN A 135 -3.85 -3.25 27.51
C ASN A 135 -3.01 -4.52 27.28
N LEU A 136 -1.70 -4.31 27.11
CA LEU A 136 -0.67 -5.24 27.58
C LEU A 136 0.30 -4.49 28.49
N ASP A 137 -0.25 -3.88 29.53
CA ASP A 137 0.45 -3.75 30.79
C ASP A 137 -0.52 -4.30 31.85
N GLN A 138 -0.04 -5.28 32.62
CA GLN A 138 -0.67 -5.85 33.82
C GLN A 138 -1.62 -7.06 33.64
N SER A 139 -1.02 -8.24 33.44
CA SER A 139 -1.23 -9.37 34.37
C SER A 139 -0.19 -10.47 34.12
N GLU A 140 0.97 -10.33 34.76
CA GLU A 140 1.83 -11.48 35.01
C GLU A 140 1.22 -12.25 36.19
N SER A 141 0.37 -13.23 35.92
CA SER A 141 0.01 -14.25 36.91
C SER A 141 -0.32 -15.56 36.23
N ARG A 142 0.69 -16.44 36.25
CA ARG A 142 0.62 -17.91 36.29
C ARG A 142 -0.67 -18.54 35.76
N ASP A 143 -0.57 -19.17 34.60
CA ASP A 143 -1.10 -20.54 34.51
C ASP A 143 -0.21 -21.38 33.60
N ASN A 144 0.12 -22.57 34.09
CA ASN A 144 1.01 -23.53 33.46
C ASN A 144 0.13 -24.65 32.93
N ASP A 145 -0.22 -24.58 31.64
CA ASP A 145 -0.93 -25.68 30.97
C ASP A 145 -0.11 -26.16 29.76
N ASP A 146 0.29 -27.43 29.86
CA ASP A 146 1.08 -28.17 28.88
C ASP A 146 0.33 -28.29 27.54
N LEU A 147 0.73 -27.50 26.54
CA LEU A 147 0.28 -27.66 25.16
C LEU A 147 1.29 -28.48 24.35
N ASN A 148 1.08 -29.80 24.29
CA ASN A 148 1.79 -30.67 23.36
C ASN A 148 1.22 -30.52 21.94
N TYR A 149 1.79 -29.59 21.15
CA TYR A 149 1.53 -29.57 19.72
C TYR A 149 2.63 -30.34 18.98
N ALA A 150 2.22 -31.28 18.13
CA ALA A 150 3.14 -31.91 17.20
C ALA A 150 3.59 -30.87 16.14
N THR A 151 4.89 -30.70 16.00
CA THR A 151 5.46 -29.83 14.97
C THR A 151 5.46 -30.56 13.62
N VAL A 152 4.72 -30.03 12.63
CA VAL A 152 4.77 -30.51 11.25
C VAL A 152 5.97 -29.87 10.55
N THR A 153 6.98 -30.67 10.23
CA THR A 153 8.15 -30.21 9.47
C THR A 153 7.91 -30.39 7.98
N PHE A 154 7.86 -29.30 7.22
CA PHE A 154 7.83 -29.36 5.75
C PHE A 154 9.27 -29.35 5.22
N GLN A 155 9.68 -30.43 4.55
CA GLN A 155 10.94 -30.44 3.79
C GLN A 155 10.71 -29.85 2.39
N PRO A 156 11.43 -28.78 2.00
CA PRO A 156 11.37 -28.29 0.63
C PRO A 156 12.06 -29.30 -0.28
N LYS A 157 11.31 -29.91 -1.20
CA LYS A 157 11.90 -30.72 -2.27
C LYS A 157 12.62 -29.77 -3.24
N ALA A 158 13.94 -29.90 -3.34
CA ALA A 158 14.73 -29.17 -4.31
C ALA A 158 14.26 -29.51 -5.74
N LYS A 159 13.71 -28.51 -6.45
CA LYS A 159 13.44 -28.60 -7.89
C LYS A 159 14.78 -28.49 -8.61
N ARG A 160 15.22 -29.56 -9.27
CA ARG A 160 16.42 -29.55 -10.11
C ARG A 160 16.16 -28.63 -11.31
N ILE A 161 16.74 -27.43 -11.33
CA ILE A 161 16.81 -26.61 -12.55
C ILE A 161 17.89 -27.23 -13.41
N GLN A 162 17.50 -27.85 -14.52
CA GLN A 162 18.43 -28.28 -15.57
C GLN A 162 18.73 -27.06 -16.43
N MET A 163 19.93 -26.52 -16.30
CA MET A 163 20.46 -25.50 -17.18
C MET A 163 21.05 -26.21 -18.40
N GLU A 164 20.36 -26.16 -19.54
CA GLU A 164 21.02 -26.42 -20.82
C GLU A 164 21.81 -25.17 -21.21
N SER A 165 23.13 -25.32 -21.22
CA SER A 165 24.06 -24.41 -21.90
C SER A 165 23.99 -24.67 -23.39
N ASN A 166 23.89 -23.62 -24.22
CA ASN A 166 24.36 -23.41 -25.61
C ASN A 166 23.44 -22.31 -26.20
N VAL A 167 23.89 -21.12 -26.64
CA VAL A 167 24.95 -20.81 -27.62
C VAL A 167 25.46 -19.37 -27.40
N ILE A 168 26.72 -19.18 -27.81
CA ILE A 168 27.59 -18.02 -27.65
C ILE A 168 27.71 -17.21 -28.97
N TYR A 169 27.73 -15.86 -28.84
CA TYR A 169 28.14 -14.75 -29.75
C TYR A 169 27.44 -14.59 -31.13
N ALA A 170 27.30 -13.41 -31.75
CA ALA A 170 28.13 -12.21 -31.73
C ALA A 170 27.35 -10.91 -32.07
N ALA A 171 27.87 -9.79 -31.58
CA ALA A 171 27.55 -8.45 -32.07
C ALA A 171 28.32 -8.15 -33.36
N THR A 172 27.67 -7.54 -34.34
CA THR A 172 28.38 -6.81 -35.42
C THR A 172 27.65 -5.50 -35.74
N ARG A 173 28.44 -4.44 -35.52
CA ARG A 173 28.44 -3.06 -36.04
C ARG A 173 27.14 -2.31 -36.31
#